data_AF-A0A7Z3H751-F1
#
_entry.id   AF-A0A7Z3H751-F1
#
_cell.length_a   1.000
_cell.length_b   1.000
_cell.length_c   1.000
_cell.angle_alpha   90.00
_cell.angle_beta   90.00
_cell.angle_gamma   90.00
#
_symmetry.space_group_name_H-M   'P 1'
#
loop_
_entity.id
_entity.type
_entity.pdbx_description
1 polymer ?
#
loop_
_entity_poly.entity_id
_entity_poly.type
_entity_poly.pdbx_seq_one_letter_code
_entity_poly.pdbx_strand_id
1 'polypeptide(L)' 'MKDLSKMLPHDHPMYAEAVEALKAYHQAQDGGITGAELERLRLLTDHRFQAVTDYQLQALGGPAVTSH' A
#
# COMPACT_ATOMS: atom_id res chain seq x y z
N MET A 1 -15.72 7.93 -18.67
CA MET A 1 -14.77 8.81 -17.94
C MET A 1 -14.44 8.07 -16.65
N LYS A 2 -13.17 7.90 -16.26
CA LYS A 2 -12.87 7.26 -14.97
C LYS A 2 -13.27 8.23 -13.86
N ASP A 3 -14.21 7.84 -13.00
CA ASP A 3 -14.61 8.63 -11.83
C ASP A 3 -13.48 8.66 -10.80
N LEU A 4 -12.56 9.60 -10.96
CA LEU A 4 -11.43 9.85 -10.04
C LEU A 4 -11.90 10.23 -8.63
N SER A 5 -13.17 10.64 -8.48
CA SER A 5 -13.85 10.87 -7.19
C SER A 5 -13.96 9.63 -6.33
N LYS A 6 -13.74 8.42 -6.89
CA LYS A 6 -13.70 7.14 -6.18
C LYS A 6 -12.29 6.63 -5.86
N MET A 7 -11.23 7.36 -6.26
CA MET A 7 -9.90 7.08 -5.72
C MET A 7 -9.93 7.30 -4.20
N LEU A 8 -9.22 6.48 -3.43
CA LEU A 8 -9.12 6.69 -1.97
C LEU A 8 -8.76 8.16 -1.73
N PRO A 9 -9.57 8.91 -0.95
CA PRO A 9 -9.10 10.19 -0.45
C PRO A 9 -7.81 9.96 0.34
N HIS A 10 -6.88 10.92 0.32
CA HIS A 10 -5.64 10.85 1.11
C HIS A 10 -5.89 10.62 2.61
N ASP A 11 -7.10 10.90 3.09
CA ASP A 11 -7.57 10.70 4.46
C ASP A 11 -7.98 9.25 4.77
N HIS A 12 -8.04 8.37 3.77
CA HIS A 12 -8.48 7.00 3.99
C HIS A 12 -7.39 6.23 4.77
N PRO A 13 -7.74 5.51 5.85
CA PRO A 13 -6.78 4.83 6.73
C PRO A 13 -5.81 3.88 6.00
N MET A 14 -6.23 3.21 4.93
CA MET A 14 -5.35 2.34 4.15
C MET A 14 -4.19 3.09 3.49
N TYR A 15 -4.41 4.34 3.09
CA TYR A 15 -3.36 5.18 2.52
C TYR A 15 -2.38 5.63 3.61
N ALA A 16 -2.89 6.04 4.79
CA ALA A 16 -2.07 6.36 5.94
C ALA A 16 -1.17 5.17 6.33
N GLU A 17 -1.75 3.98 6.46
CA GLU A 17 -1.01 2.76 6.82
C GLU A 17 0.05 2.36 5.76
N ALA A 18 -0.23 2.57 4.46
CA ALA A 18 0.75 2.31 3.40
C ALA A 18 1.93 3.30 3.47
N VAL A 19 1.66 4.59 3.75
CA VAL A 19 2.68 5.62 3.92
C VAL A 19 3.51 5.38 5.18
N GLU A 20 2.89 4.94 6.27
CA GLU A 20 3.60 4.58 7.51
C GLU A 20 4.54 3.39 7.29
N ALA A 21 4.09 2.34 6.58
CA ALA A 21 4.95 1.21 6.24
C ALA A 21 6.15 1.63 5.37
N LEU A 22 5.92 2.52 4.39
CA LEU A 22 6.99 3.06 3.54
C LEU A 22 7.99 3.91 4.35
N LYS A 23 7.53 4.71 5.31
CA LYS A 23 8.40 5.46 6.22
C LYS A 23 9.25 4.52 7.08
N ALA A 24 8.65 3.47 7.65
CA ALA A 24 9.37 2.49 8.46
C ALA A 24 10.46 1.77 7.64
N TYR A 25 10.16 1.41 6.39
CA TYR A 25 11.14 0.83 5.47
C TYR A 25 12.32 1.78 5.20
N HIS A 26 12.06 3.06 4.89
CA HIS A 26 13.14 4.03 4.68
C HIS A 26 13.95 4.31 5.94
N GLN A 27 13.30 4.41 7.10
CA GLN A 27 14.00 4.63 8.36
C GLN A 27 14.89 3.43 8.74
N ALA A 28 14.45 2.22 8.43
CA ALA A 28 15.27 1.01 8.59
C ALA A 28 16.48 1.03 7.64
N GLN A 29 16.30 1.40 6.37
CA GLN A 29 17.41 1.54 5.42
C GLN A 29 18.42 2.59 5.87
N ASP A 30 17.94 3.76 6.30
CA ASP A 30 18.77 4.88 6.77
C ASP A 30 19.53 4.51 8.05
N GLY A 31 18.87 3.75 8.94
CA GLY A 31 19.49 3.16 10.13
C GLY A 31 20.45 2.00 9.86
N GLY A 32 20.72 1.65 8.59
CA GLY A 32 21.62 0.57 8.21
C GLY A 32 21.06 -0.84 8.40
N ILE A 33 19.75 -0.97 8.67
CA ILE A 33 19.07 -2.27 8.74
C ILE A 33 19.03 -2.87 7.34
N THR A 34 19.54 -4.09 7.23
CA THR A 34 19.69 -4.81 5.95
C THR A 34 19.32 -6.28 6.12
N GLY A 35 19.19 -7.00 5.01
CA GLY A 35 18.85 -8.42 5.00
C GLY A 35 17.39 -8.69 5.37
N ALA A 36 17.14 -9.74 6.14
CA ALA A 36 15.80 -10.28 6.37
C ALA A 36 14.83 -9.28 7.01
N GLU A 37 15.30 -8.39 7.89
CA GLU A 37 14.44 -7.38 8.54
C GLU A 37 13.99 -6.31 7.54
N LEU A 38 14.89 -5.91 6.64
CA LEU A 38 14.58 -4.96 5.59
C LEU A 38 13.64 -5.56 4.54
N GLU A 39 13.83 -6.84 4.21
CA GLU A 39 12.93 -7.58 3.32
C GLU A 39 11.53 -7.73 3.91
N ARG A 40 11.40 -7.97 5.21
CA ARG A 40 10.08 -7.98 5.88
C ARG A 40 9.37 -6.65 5.77
N LEU A 41 10.07 -5.55 6.01
CA LEU A 41 9.50 -4.20 5.87
C LEU A 41 9.10 -3.90 4.42
N ARG A 42 9.90 -4.38 3.46
CA ARG A 42 9.57 -4.29 2.03
C ARG A 42 8.29 -5.04 1.69
N LEU A 43 8.17 -6.31 2.11
CA LEU A 43 6.99 -7.15 1.87
C LEU A 43 5.74 -6.55 2.54
N LEU A 44 5.88 -6.02 3.76
CA LEU A 44 4.79 -5.32 4.44
C LEU A 44 4.33 -4.11 3.63
N THR A 45 5.27 -3.29 3.16
CA THR A 45 4.95 -2.12 2.33
C THR A 45 4.24 -2.54 1.05
N ASP A 46 4.78 -3.54 0.34
CA ASP A 46 4.20 -4.09 -0.90
C ASP A 46 2.75 -4.56 -0.70
N HIS A 47 2.49 -5.34 0.35
CA HIS A 47 1.14 -5.79 0.69
C HIS A 47 0.17 -4.62 0.95
N ARG A 48 0.61 -3.56 1.64
CA ARG A 48 -0.23 -2.38 1.90
C ARG A 48 -0.56 -1.63 0.61
N PHE A 49 0.41 -1.46 -0.28
CA PHE A 49 0.17 -0.83 -1.59
C PHE A 49 -0.73 -1.69 -2.48
N GLN A 50 -0.60 -3.01 -2.42
CA GLN A 50 -1.46 -3.94 -3.15
C GLN A 50 -2.91 -3.84 -2.67
N ALA A 51 -3.15 -3.76 -1.36
CA ALA A 51 -4.49 -3.57 -0.79
C ALA A 51 -5.11 -2.22 -1.20
N VAL A 52 -4.32 -1.14 -1.23
CA VAL A 52 -4.78 0.18 -1.73
C VAL A 52 -5.15 0.09 -3.21
N THR A 53 -4.33 -0.59 -4.02
CA THR A 53 -4.57 -0.77 -5.46
C THR A 53 -5.82 -1.61 -5.72
N ASP A 54 -6.00 -2.70 -4.97
CA ASP A 54 -7.19 -3.55 -5.05
C ASP A 54 -8.47 -2.76 -4.73
N TYR A 55 -8.45 -1.98 -3.64
CA TYR A 55 -9.57 -1.10 -3.31
C TYR A 55 -9.83 -0.09 -4.45
N GLN A 56 -8.79 0.55 -4.99
CA GLN A 56 -8.96 1.53 -6.08
C GLN A 56 -9.55 0.87 -7.33
N LEU A 57 -9.12 -0.34 -7.67
CA LEU A 57 -9.68 -1.10 -8.78
C LEU A 57 -11.15 -1.44 -8.54
N GLN A 58 -11.50 -1.94 -7.35
CA GLN A 58 -12.88 -2.21 -6.97
C GLN A 58 -13.75 -0.94 -6.99
N ALA A 59 -13.24 0.17 -6.45
CA ALA A 59 -13.95 1.43 -6.38
C ALA A 59 -14.20 2.03 -7.77
N LEU A 60 -13.24 1.90 -8.69
CA LEU A 60 -13.34 2.36 -10.08
C LEU A 60 -14.17 1.41 -10.97
N GLY A 61 -14.74 0.33 -10.42
CA GLY A 61 -15.58 -0.62 -11.14
C GLY A 61 -14.82 -1.69 -11.94
N GLY A 62 -13.54 -1.89 -11.64
CA GLY A 62 -12.80 -3.06 -12.10
C GLY A 62 -13.30 -4.34 -11.43
N PRO A 63 -13.13 -5.52 -12.05
CA PRO A 63 -13.46 -6.78 -11.38
C PRO A 63 -12.66 -6.84 -10.08
N ALA A 64 -13.36 -6.96 -8.94
CA ALA A 64 -12.71 -7.32 -7.69
C ALA A 64 -11.98 -8.62 -7.98
N VAL A 65 -10.65 -8.60 -7.89
CA VAL A 65 -9.89 -9.86 -7.96
C VAL A 65 -10.21 -10.54 -6.65
N THR A 66 -11.28 -11.34 -6.65
CA THR A 66 -11.58 -12.28 -5.59
C THR A 66 -10.36 -13.19 -5.52
N SER A 67 -9.47 -12.92 -4.56
CA SER A 67 -8.41 -13.86 -4.21
C SER A 67 -9.08 -15.19 -3.88
N HIS A 68 -8.83 -16.19 -4.73
CA HIS A 68 -9.19 -17.58 -4.54
C HIS A 68 -8.02 -18.29 -3.86
#